data_AF-A0A223SCR1-F1
#
_entry.id   AF-A0A223SCR1-F1
#
_cell.length_a   1.000
_cell.length_b   1.000
_cell.length_c   1.000
_cell.angle_alpha   90.00
_cell.angle_beta   90.00
_cell.angle_gamma   90.00
#
_symmetry.space_group_name_H-M   'P 1'
#
loop_
_entity.id
_entity.type
_entity.pdbx_description
1 polymer ?
#
loop_
_entity_poly.entity_id
_entity_poly.type
_entity_poly.pdbx_seq_one_letter_code
_entity_poly.pdbx_strand_id
1 'polypeptide(L)'
;MAHRHPMKLNAEHVTHSEARRLLRAELANCGECRVVLDRSALRDLEPDGVFDSLLHGFLGKRSEQWRTRHSRYPVTLYGLAPPPEAQFLNLPTQEVARLCVIEGRAGDRFDTGAALRELRTLSDGDRALVLGDVVDGILEDEG
;
A
#
# COMPACT_ATOMS: atom_id res chain seq x y z
N MET A 1 -19.00 -5.06 20.72
CA MET A 1 -19.33 -3.61 20.65
C MET A 1 -18.95 -3.11 19.27
N ALA A 2 -19.75 -2.25 18.63
CA ALA A 2 -19.40 -1.70 17.32
C ALA A 2 -18.46 -0.51 17.52
N HIS A 3 -17.19 -0.68 17.15
CA HIS A 3 -16.20 0.41 17.17
C HIS A 3 -16.58 1.43 16.08
N ARG A 4 -16.62 2.72 16.43
CA ARG A 4 -16.95 3.80 15.49
C ARG A 4 -15.66 4.28 14.83
N HIS A 5 -15.61 4.22 13.51
CA HIS A 5 -14.49 4.70 12.71
C HIS A 5 -14.94 5.84 11.79
N PRO A 6 -14.04 6.73 11.33
CA PRO A 6 -14.37 7.77 10.38
C PRO A 6 -15.01 7.21 9.10
N MET A 7 -16.04 7.91 8.61
CA MET A 7 -16.77 7.48 7.40
C MET A 7 -16.05 7.86 6.12
N LYS A 8 -15.32 8.98 6.13
CA LYS A 8 -14.53 9.49 5.00
C LYS A 8 -13.13 8.87 5.02
N LEU A 9 -12.62 8.59 3.83
CA LEU A 9 -11.28 8.07 3.57
C LEU A 9 -10.93 8.47 2.14
N ASN A 10 -9.93 9.33 1.91
CA ASN A 10 -9.53 9.72 0.55
C ASN A 10 -8.49 8.73 -0.01
N ALA A 11 -8.93 7.47 -0.14
CA ALA A 11 -8.15 6.39 -0.74
C ALA A 11 -8.97 5.75 -1.85
N GLU A 12 -9.08 6.43 -2.99
CA GLU A 12 -9.94 6.01 -4.12
C GLU A 12 -9.48 4.70 -4.76
N HIS A 13 -8.17 4.46 -4.75
CA HIS A 13 -7.54 3.25 -5.27
C HIS A 13 -7.66 2.04 -4.32
N VAL A 14 -8.12 2.23 -3.08
CA VAL A 14 -8.39 1.14 -2.13
C VAL A 14 -9.86 0.74 -2.23
N THR A 15 -10.14 -0.31 -3.00
CA THR A 15 -11.49 -0.77 -3.32
C THR A 15 -11.98 -1.87 -2.36
N HIS A 16 -11.09 -2.67 -1.78
CA HIS A 16 -11.48 -3.78 -0.92
C HIS A 16 -12.04 -3.31 0.43
N SER A 17 -13.20 -3.84 0.82
CA SER A 17 -13.94 -3.34 1.99
C SER A 17 -13.17 -3.51 3.31
N GLU A 18 -12.46 -4.63 3.49
CA GLU A 18 -11.61 -4.85 4.66
C GLU A 18 -10.37 -3.97 4.67
N ALA A 19 -9.75 -3.72 3.52
CA ALA A 19 -8.60 -2.81 3.40
C ALA A 19 -9.01 -1.39 3.82
N ARG A 20 -10.16 -0.91 3.33
CA ARG A 20 -10.73 0.37 3.77
C ARG A 20 -11.07 0.38 5.26
N ARG A 21 -11.53 -0.74 5.82
CA ARG A 21 -11.82 -0.86 7.25
C ARG A 21 -10.55 -0.79 8.09
N LEU A 22 -9.45 -1.39 7.62
CA LEU A 22 -8.13 -1.33 8.24
C LEU A 22 -7.64 0.11 8.31
N LEU A 23 -7.65 0.83 7.18
CA LEU A 23 -7.24 2.24 7.12
C LEU A 23 -8.06 3.14 8.07
N ARG A 24 -9.37 2.91 8.14
CA ARG A 24 -10.24 3.62 9.08
C ARG A 24 -9.96 3.29 10.54
N ALA A 25 -9.56 2.05 10.83
CA ALA A 25 -9.17 1.65 12.19
C ALA A 25 -7.84 2.30 12.59
N GLU A 26 -6.89 2.41 11.66
CA GLU A 26 -5.63 3.14 11.86
C GLU A 26 -5.89 4.62 12.14
N LEU A 27 -6.70 5.29 11.32
CA LEU A 27 -7.08 6.70 11.54
C LEU A 27 -7.79 6.94 12.87
N ALA A 28 -8.59 5.97 13.34
CA ALA A 28 -9.25 6.03 14.64
C ALA A 28 -8.33 5.64 15.81
N ASN A 29 -7.06 5.29 15.55
CA ASN A 29 -6.12 4.69 16.49
C ASN A 29 -6.73 3.52 17.29
N CYS A 30 -7.54 2.69 16.61
CA CYS A 30 -8.27 1.59 17.24
C CYS A 30 -7.45 0.29 17.19
N GLY A 31 -6.61 0.09 18.20
CA GLY A 31 -5.68 -1.05 18.27
C GLY A 31 -6.35 -2.44 18.18
N GLU A 32 -7.53 -2.63 18.77
CA GLU A 32 -8.25 -3.92 18.69
C GLU A 32 -8.67 -4.25 17.25
N CYS A 33 -9.21 -3.27 16.53
CA CYS A 33 -9.61 -3.47 15.14
C CYS A 33 -8.38 -3.64 14.25
N ARG A 34 -7.32 -2.86 14.49
CA ARG A 34 -6.06 -2.95 13.74
C ARG A 34 -5.45 -4.35 13.82
N VAL A 35 -5.26 -4.89 15.02
CA VAL A 35 -4.63 -6.23 15.19
C VAL A 35 -5.39 -7.33 14.43
N VAL A 36 -6.72 -7.27 14.40
CA VAL A 36 -7.53 -8.26 13.67
C VAL A 36 -7.40 -8.06 12.16
N LEU A 37 -7.48 -6.81 11.70
CA LEU A 37 -7.47 -6.47 10.28
C LEU A 37 -6.08 -6.65 9.67
N ASP A 38 -5.01 -6.34 10.40
CA ASP A 38 -3.63 -6.57 9.96
C ASP A 38 -3.41 -8.06 9.69
N ARG A 39 -3.86 -8.93 10.61
CA ARG A 39 -3.78 -10.38 10.39
C ARG A 39 -4.60 -10.84 9.20
N SER A 40 -5.74 -10.20 8.92
CA SER A 40 -6.55 -10.49 7.74
C SER A 40 -5.76 -10.12 6.47
N ALA A 41 -5.24 -8.89 6.42
CA ALA A 41 -4.45 -8.38 5.31
C ALA A 41 -3.20 -9.23 5.02
N LEU A 42 -2.45 -9.61 6.05
CA LEU A 42 -1.24 -10.43 5.91
C LEU A 42 -1.50 -11.87 5.44
N ARG A 43 -2.74 -12.36 5.59
CA ARG A 43 -3.16 -13.69 5.12
C ARG A 43 -3.72 -13.68 3.71
N ASP A 44 -4.29 -12.56 3.28
CA ASP A 44 -4.92 -12.41 1.97
C ASP A 44 -4.00 -11.66 0.99
N LEU A 45 -3.07 -12.43 0.41
CA LEU A 45 -2.09 -11.98 -0.58
C LEU A 45 -2.48 -12.38 -2.01
N GLU A 46 -3.73 -12.77 -2.23
CA GLU A 46 -4.24 -13.10 -3.57
C GLU A 46 -4.47 -11.82 -4.40
N PRO A 47 -4.41 -11.92 -5.74
CA PRO A 47 -4.85 -10.82 -6.61
C PRO A 47 -6.28 -10.40 -6.27
N ASP A 48 -6.56 -9.10 -6.32
CA ASP A 48 -7.81 -8.46 -5.89
C ASP A 48 -8.16 -8.67 -4.39
N GLY A 49 -7.26 -9.24 -3.60
CA GLY A 49 -7.39 -9.45 -2.16
C GLY A 49 -7.17 -8.19 -1.32
N VAL A 50 -7.23 -8.34 0.00
CA VAL A 50 -7.05 -7.24 0.96
C VAL A 50 -5.72 -6.54 0.77
N PHE A 51 -4.61 -7.29 0.74
CA PHE A 51 -3.29 -6.69 0.64
C PHE A 51 -3.06 -6.05 -0.73
N ASP A 52 -3.51 -6.70 -1.81
CA ASP A 52 -3.39 -6.17 -3.16
C ASP A 52 -4.13 -4.82 -3.29
N SER A 53 -5.34 -4.72 -2.73
CA SER A 53 -6.06 -3.45 -2.71
C SER A 53 -5.35 -2.36 -1.92
N LEU A 54 -4.65 -2.69 -0.82
CA LEU A 54 -3.81 -1.73 -0.10
C LEU A 54 -2.62 -1.32 -0.95
N LEU A 55 -1.97 -2.26 -1.62
CA LEU A 55 -0.82 -2.01 -2.48
C LEU A 55 -1.18 -1.11 -3.65
N HIS A 56 -2.34 -1.31 -4.30
CA HIS A 56 -2.89 -0.41 -5.31
C HIS A 56 -3.14 1.00 -4.75
N GLY A 57 -3.68 1.10 -3.53
CA GLY A 57 -3.83 2.36 -2.79
C GLY A 57 -2.53 3.13 -2.64
N PHE A 58 -1.52 2.43 -2.13
CA PHE A 58 -0.18 2.96 -1.90
C PHE A 58 0.49 3.37 -3.22
N LEU A 59 0.42 2.53 -4.25
CA LEU A 59 0.96 2.84 -5.57
C LEU A 59 0.30 4.06 -6.19
N GLY A 60 -1.03 4.15 -6.14
CA GLY A 60 -1.76 5.32 -6.62
C GLY A 60 -1.25 6.61 -5.99
N LYS A 61 -1.24 6.65 -4.65
CA LYS A 61 -0.85 7.83 -3.91
C LYS A 61 0.62 8.21 -4.13
N ARG A 62 1.54 7.24 -4.00
CA ARG A 62 2.98 7.49 -4.19
C ARG A 62 3.33 7.86 -5.62
N SER A 63 2.68 7.21 -6.60
CA SER A 63 2.92 7.53 -8.00
C SER A 63 2.48 8.94 -8.35
N GLU A 64 1.36 9.42 -7.80
CA GLU A 64 0.91 10.81 -7.96
C GLU A 64 1.89 11.80 -7.32
N GLN A 65 2.29 11.54 -6.07
CA GLN A 65 3.19 12.40 -5.31
C GLN A 65 4.59 12.51 -5.95
N TRP A 66 5.11 11.42 -6.48
CA TRP A 66 6.48 11.35 -7.01
C TRP A 66 6.58 11.60 -8.51
N ARG A 67 5.44 11.68 -9.21
CA ARG A 67 5.42 11.98 -10.65
C ARG A 67 5.98 13.36 -10.92
N THR A 68 6.84 13.42 -11.93
CA THR A 68 7.35 14.68 -12.48
C THR A 68 6.89 14.84 -13.93
N ARG A 69 7.08 16.04 -14.50
CA ARG A 69 6.85 16.29 -15.93
C ARG A 69 7.69 15.41 -16.88
N HIS A 70 8.72 14.73 -16.36
CA HIS A 70 9.62 13.88 -17.12
C HIS A 70 9.42 12.38 -16.86
N SER A 71 8.48 12.00 -15.98
CA SER A 71 8.16 10.60 -15.72
C SER A 71 7.72 9.90 -17.00
N ARG A 72 8.27 8.71 -17.24
CA ARG A 72 7.95 7.85 -18.38
C ARG A 72 7.50 6.51 -17.87
N TYR A 73 6.53 5.91 -18.56
CA TYR A 73 5.96 4.62 -18.22
C TYR A 73 6.25 3.61 -19.34
N PRO A 74 6.48 2.32 -19.02
CA PRO A 74 6.40 1.73 -17.68
C PRO A 74 7.60 2.10 -16.79
N VAL A 75 7.36 2.18 -15.47
CA VAL A 75 8.40 2.39 -14.46
C VAL A 75 8.04 1.63 -13.19
N THR A 76 9.02 1.18 -12.42
CA THR A 76 8.75 0.62 -11.10
C THR A 76 8.47 1.72 -10.10
N LEU A 77 7.71 1.44 -9.04
CA LEU A 77 7.48 2.42 -7.97
C LEU A 77 8.81 2.92 -7.40
N TYR A 78 9.74 1.99 -7.12
CA TYR A 78 11.06 2.34 -6.61
C TYR A 78 11.86 3.23 -7.59
N GLY A 79 11.75 3.00 -8.90
CA GLY A 79 12.40 3.83 -9.91
C GLY A 79 11.80 5.23 -10.05
N LEU A 80 10.56 5.42 -9.58
CA LEU A 80 9.89 6.71 -9.52
C LEU A 80 10.19 7.48 -8.22
N ALA A 81 10.51 6.76 -7.14
CA ALA A 81 10.75 7.34 -5.82
C ALA A 81 11.94 8.32 -5.82
N PRO A 82 11.77 9.54 -5.25
CA PRO A 82 12.90 10.41 -4.95
C PRO A 82 13.89 9.71 -4.00
N PRO A 83 15.21 9.92 -4.14
CA PRO A 83 16.20 9.26 -3.28
C PRO A 83 15.95 9.40 -1.76
N PRO A 84 15.48 10.56 -1.23
CA PRO A 84 15.19 10.70 0.19
C PRO A 84 13.97 9.91 0.67
N GLU A 85 12.99 9.66 -0.19
CA GLU A 85 11.77 8.94 0.16
C GLU A 85 12.00 7.43 0.19
N ALA A 86 12.77 6.93 -0.79
CA ALA A 86 13.08 5.50 -0.89
C ALA A 86 13.83 4.95 0.33
N GLN A 87 14.66 5.78 0.99
CA GLN A 87 15.42 5.40 2.20
C GLN A 87 14.57 5.35 3.48
N PHE A 88 13.38 5.97 3.51
CA PHE A 88 12.49 5.91 4.67
C PHE A 88 11.64 4.63 4.68
N LEU A 89 11.52 3.97 3.54
CA LEU A 89 10.88 2.66 3.45
C LEU A 89 11.79 1.58 4.06
N ASN A 90 11.18 0.65 4.79
CA ASN A 90 11.88 -0.55 5.25
C ASN A 90 12.44 -1.33 4.05
N LEU A 91 13.57 -2.02 4.24
CA LEU A 91 14.20 -2.82 3.18
C LEU A 91 13.24 -3.78 2.45
N PRO A 92 12.40 -4.60 3.13
CA PRO A 92 11.45 -5.45 2.43
C PRO A 92 10.44 -4.63 1.59
N THR A 93 10.05 -3.45 2.03
CA THR A 93 9.16 -2.55 1.28
C THR A 93 9.83 -2.02 0.03
N GLN A 94 11.13 -1.70 0.10
CA GLN A 94 11.90 -1.29 -1.08
C GLN A 94 11.97 -2.41 -2.12
N GLU A 95 12.15 -3.65 -1.69
CA GLU A 95 12.17 -4.82 -2.57
C GLU A 95 10.81 -5.04 -3.24
N VAL A 96 9.72 -4.98 -2.47
CA VAL A 96 8.34 -5.03 -2.98
C VAL A 96 8.08 -3.89 -3.98
N ALA A 97 8.50 -2.66 -3.66
CA ALA A 97 8.32 -1.49 -4.53
C ALA A 97 9.12 -1.59 -5.86
N ARG A 98 10.21 -2.36 -5.91
CA ARG A 98 10.93 -2.64 -7.17
C ARG A 98 10.17 -3.60 -8.08
N LEU A 99 9.25 -4.38 -7.53
CA LEU A 99 8.44 -5.37 -8.24
C LEU A 99 7.07 -4.81 -8.66
N CYS A 100 6.63 -3.71 -8.07
CA CYS A 100 5.43 -3.00 -8.49
C CYS A 100 5.71 -2.15 -9.73
N VAL A 101 5.00 -2.41 -10.83
CA VAL A 101 5.15 -1.67 -12.09
C VAL A 101 3.97 -0.74 -12.29
N ILE A 102 4.26 0.52 -12.58
CA ILE A 102 3.29 1.54 -12.95
C ILE A 102 3.30 1.66 -14.48
N GLU A 103 2.13 1.52 -15.08
CA GLU A 103 1.92 1.52 -16.51
C GLU A 103 0.84 2.52 -16.95
N GLY A 104 0.59 2.53 -18.27
CA GLY A 104 -0.37 3.43 -18.90
C GLY A 104 0.28 4.77 -19.23
N ARG A 105 -0.29 5.47 -20.22
CA ARG A 105 0.21 6.81 -20.61
C ARG A 105 0.07 7.82 -19.49
N ALA A 106 -0.95 7.62 -18.64
CA ALA A 106 -1.23 8.47 -17.50
C ALA A 106 -0.60 7.96 -16.19
N GLY A 107 0.03 6.78 -16.17
CA GLY A 107 0.56 6.19 -14.94
C GLY A 107 -0.53 5.72 -13.97
N ASP A 108 -1.67 5.29 -14.49
CA ASP A 108 -2.92 5.00 -13.78
C ASP A 108 -3.22 3.50 -13.65
N ARG A 109 -2.33 2.65 -14.16
CA ARG A 109 -2.45 1.19 -14.09
C ARG A 109 -1.28 0.62 -13.31
N PHE A 110 -1.56 -0.34 -12.45
CA PHE A 110 -0.56 -0.95 -11.57
C PHE A 110 -0.52 -2.46 -11.79
N ASP A 111 0.68 -3.01 -11.96
CA ASP A 111 0.95 -4.45 -11.89
C ASP A 111 1.68 -4.76 -10.58
N THR A 112 0.96 -5.46 -9.71
CA THR A 112 1.40 -5.91 -8.38
C THR A 112 1.71 -7.40 -8.34
N GLY A 113 1.53 -8.14 -9.43
CA GLY A 113 1.55 -9.61 -9.41
C GLY A 113 2.91 -10.18 -8.97
N ALA A 114 4.01 -9.55 -9.36
CA ALA A 114 5.35 -9.93 -8.90
C ALA A 114 5.58 -9.60 -7.42
N ALA A 115 5.10 -8.44 -6.97
CA ALA A 115 5.17 -8.02 -5.58
C ALA A 115 4.38 -8.95 -4.65
N LEU A 116 3.17 -9.38 -5.04
CA LEU A 116 2.38 -10.34 -4.28
C LEU A 116 3.03 -11.72 -4.18
N ARG A 117 3.79 -12.14 -5.21
CA ARG A 117 4.57 -13.39 -5.14
C ARG A 117 5.73 -13.28 -4.16
N GLU A 118 6.44 -12.15 -4.17
CA GLU A 118 7.52 -11.88 -3.23
C GLU A 118 7.02 -11.77 -1.79
N LEU A 119 5.89 -11.11 -1.57
CA LEU A 119 5.29 -11.03 -0.24
C LEU A 119 5.03 -12.41 0.36
N ARG A 120 4.64 -13.41 -0.45
CA ARG A 120 4.44 -14.80 0.00
C ARG A 120 5.74 -15.52 0.39
N THR A 121 6.91 -15.05 -0.05
CA THR A 121 8.21 -15.62 0.32
C THR A 121 8.83 -14.95 1.54
N LEU A 122 8.40 -13.73 1.86
CA LEU A 122 8.84 -13.00 3.05
C LEU A 122 8.40 -13.67 4.36
N SER A 123 9.17 -13.41 5.42
CA SER A 123 8.80 -13.77 6.79
C SER A 123 7.59 -12.97 7.27
N ASP A 124 6.88 -13.46 8.28
CA ASP A 124 5.74 -12.73 8.87
C ASP A 124 6.15 -11.36 9.40
N GLY A 125 7.37 -11.23 9.93
CA GLY A 125 7.92 -9.96 10.40
C GLY A 125 8.14 -8.96 9.27
N ASP A 126 8.74 -9.41 8.17
CA ASP A 126 8.98 -8.55 7.01
C ASP A 126 7.67 -8.14 6.33
N ARG A 127 6.69 -9.04 6.21
CA ARG A 127 5.36 -8.68 5.69
C ARG A 127 4.67 -7.63 6.56
N ALA A 128 4.82 -7.73 7.89
CA ALA A 128 4.26 -6.75 8.81
C ALA A 128 4.93 -5.37 8.64
N LEU A 129 6.24 -5.32 8.39
CA LEU A 129 6.94 -4.07 8.04
C LEU A 129 6.41 -3.47 6.74
N VAL A 130 6.24 -4.29 5.70
CA VAL A 130 5.67 -3.82 4.42
C VAL A 130 4.25 -3.30 4.60
N LEU A 131 3.42 -4.01 5.36
CA LEU A 131 2.05 -3.56 5.66
C LEU A 131 2.06 -2.19 6.36
N GLY A 132 2.93 -2.00 7.35
CA GLY A 132 3.08 -0.73 8.06
C GLY A 132 3.39 0.42 7.11
N ASP A 133 4.45 0.30 6.30
CA ASP A 133 4.84 1.34 5.35
C ASP A 133 3.76 1.63 4.31
N VAL A 134 3.04 0.59 3.84
CA VAL A 134 1.92 0.72 2.89
C VAL A 134 0.78 1.51 3.52
N VAL A 135 0.39 1.17 4.75
CA VAL A 135 -0.69 1.84 5.48
C VAL A 135 -0.33 3.29 5.80
N ASP A 136 0.87 3.53 6.35
CA ASP A 136 1.37 4.87 6.67
C ASP A 136 1.43 5.72 5.40
N GLY A 137 1.94 5.15 4.31
CA GLY A 137 2.01 5.85 3.03
C GLY A 137 0.66 6.22 2.44
N ILE A 138 -0.37 5.38 2.60
CA ILE A 138 -1.74 5.73 2.19
C ILE A 138 -2.29 6.87 3.06
N LEU A 139 -1.99 6.87 4.36
CA LEU A 139 -2.60 7.77 5.33
C LEU A 139 -1.83 9.07 5.58
N GLU A 140 -0.67 9.27 4.97
CA GLU A 140 0.21 10.44 5.20
C GLU A 140 -0.48 11.82 5.14
N ASP A 141 -1.57 11.96 4.36
CA ASP A 141 -2.30 13.24 4.17
C ASP A 141 -3.71 13.21 4.77
N GLU A 142 -4.09 12.15 5.50
CA GLU A 142 -5.44 11.97 6.07
C GLU A 142 -5.61 12.64 7.46
N GLY A 143 -4.80 13.66 7.78
CA GLY A 143 -4.73 14.36 9.08
C GLY A 143 -5.20 15.80 9.08
#